data_AF-A0A1D9PZL6-F1
#
_entry.id   AF-A0A1D9PZL6-F1
#
_cell.length_a   1.000
_cell.length_b   1.000
_cell.length_c   1.000
_cell.angle_alpha   90.00
_cell.angle_beta   90.00
_cell.angle_gamma   90.00
#
_symmetry.space_group_name_H-M   'P 1'
#
loop_
_entity.id
_entity.type
_entity.pdbx_description
1 polymer ?
#
loop_
_entity_poly.entity_id
_entity_poly.type
_entity_poly.pdbx_seq_one_letter_code
_entity_poly.pdbx_strand_id
1 'polypeptide(L)'
;MADNDFSDDQIQQLLRDAEERMRNAKQVIISDDSSSKFSLPNLGKSATSAIAPYIKSTGQSAHVDSSQLVPAKDRKLANGVRTVEDPIVTKAKALKAKKSTAGAKWFNMPKTVVTPELKRDLQLLRLRSVLDPKRFYKKDTTRAEIPEYSQVGTVIEGPTEYFSSRLTNKERKQTFVEQVLATEKANHKFRNKYNDIQAAKASGKKEHYKKMKALRKRR
;
A
#
# COMPACT_ATOMS: atom_id res chain seq x y z
N MET A 1 -5.23 51.63 -44.23
CA MET A 1 -5.08 50.28 -44.81
C MET A 1 -3.61 49.94 -44.66
N ALA A 2 -3.27 49.00 -43.77
CA ALA A 2 -1.90 48.57 -43.59
C ALA A 2 -1.78 47.19 -44.23
N ASP A 3 -1.00 47.13 -45.30
CA ASP A 3 -0.72 45.94 -46.08
C ASP A 3 0.17 45.00 -45.25
N ASN A 4 -0.36 43.82 -44.91
CA ASN A 4 0.36 42.78 -44.17
C ASN A 4 1.16 41.92 -45.15
N ASP A 5 2.28 42.45 -45.64
CA ASP A 5 3.26 41.65 -46.38
C ASP A 5 4.05 40.79 -45.39
N PHE A 6 3.67 39.52 -45.28
CA PHE A 6 4.44 38.53 -44.52
C PHE A 6 5.78 38.28 -45.23
N SER A 7 6.86 38.30 -44.46
CA SER A 7 8.19 37.93 -44.99
C SER A 7 8.21 36.48 -45.47
N ASP A 8 8.99 36.17 -46.50
CA ASP A 8 9.09 34.81 -47.07
C ASP A 8 9.42 33.75 -46.01
N ASP A 9 10.22 34.10 -45.01
CA ASP A 9 10.56 33.22 -43.89
C ASP A 9 9.33 32.88 -43.02
N GLN A 10 8.45 33.87 -42.79
CA GLN A 10 7.20 33.65 -42.06
C GLN A 10 6.24 32.78 -42.86
N ILE A 11 6.20 32.93 -44.19
CA ILE A 11 5.38 32.09 -45.08
C ILE A 11 5.86 30.64 -45.01
N GLN A 12 7.18 30.41 -45.08
CA GLN A 12 7.73 29.06 -44.98
C GLN A 12 7.49 28.42 -43.61
N GLN A 13 7.57 29.21 -42.53
CA GLN A 13 7.31 28.72 -41.18
C GLN A 13 5.84 28.33 -41.01
N LEU A 14 4.92 29.12 -41.56
CA LEU A 14 3.48 28.84 -41.52
C LEU A 14 3.12 27.58 -42.33
N LEU A 15 3.79 27.38 -43.47
CA LEU A 15 3.65 26.17 -44.30
C LEU A 15 4.14 24.92 -43.58
N ARG A 16 5.27 25.00 -42.88
CA ARG A 16 5.81 23.90 -42.07
C ARG A 16 4.87 23.54 -40.90
N ASP A 17 4.37 24.55 -40.19
CA ASP A 17 3.43 24.35 -39.08
C ASP A 17 2.09 23.76 -39.57
N ALA A 18 1.62 24.16 -40.75
CA ALA A 18 0.44 23.57 -41.40
C ALA A 18 0.65 22.10 -41.79
N GLU A 19 1.85 21.74 -42.29
CA GLU A 19 2.20 20.35 -42.62
C GLU A 19 2.19 19.46 -41.38
N GLU A 20 2.75 19.92 -40.26
CA GLU A 20 2.74 19.20 -38.99
C GLU A 20 1.31 19.00 -38.45
N ARG A 21 0.45 20.02 -38.55
CA ARG A 21 -0.97 19.91 -38.18
C ARG A 21 -1.70 18.87 -39.04
N MET A 22 -1.46 18.84 -40.35
CA MET A 22 -2.07 17.85 -41.25
C MET A 22 -1.58 16.43 -40.99
N ARG A 23 -0.29 16.25 -40.65
CA ARG A 23 0.25 14.93 -40.25
C ARG A 23 -0.37 14.44 -38.94
N ASN A 24 -0.50 15.31 -37.94
CA ASN A 24 -1.13 14.96 -36.66
C ASN A 24 -2.64 14.70 -36.81
N ALA A 25 -3.37 15.46 -37.64
CA ALA A 25 -4.77 15.20 -37.94
C ALA A 25 -4.98 13.83 -38.62
N LYS A 26 -4.05 13.41 -39.50
CA LYS A 26 -4.08 12.08 -40.13
C LYS A 26 -3.88 10.93 -39.15
N GLN A 27 -3.21 11.16 -38.01
CA GLN A 27 -3.09 10.18 -36.93
C GLN A 27 -4.35 10.10 -36.05
N VAL A 28 -5.08 11.21 -35.86
CA VAL A 28 -6.29 11.25 -35.02
C VAL A 28 -7.52 10.63 -35.73
N ILE A 29 -7.62 10.72 -37.06
CA ILE A 29 -8.75 10.18 -37.82
C ILE A 29 -8.76 8.63 -37.86
N ILE A 30 -7.65 7.97 -37.51
CA ILE A 30 -7.57 6.50 -37.56
C ILE A 30 -8.15 5.83 -36.30
N SER A 31 -8.40 6.58 -35.21
CA SER A 31 -8.69 5.96 -33.90
C SER A 31 -10.06 6.20 -33.28
N ASP A 32 -11.03 6.85 -33.95
CA ASP A 32 -12.31 7.16 -33.28
C ASP A 32 -13.56 7.01 -34.17
N ASP A 33 -13.87 5.76 -34.55
CA ASP A 33 -15.14 5.39 -35.19
C ASP A 33 -15.71 4.10 -34.57
N SER A 34 -15.79 4.08 -33.23
CA SER A 34 -16.20 2.90 -32.45
C SER A 34 -17.55 3.02 -31.75
N SER A 35 -18.37 4.04 -32.02
CA SER A 35 -19.63 4.25 -31.29
C SER A 35 -20.93 4.10 -32.10
N SER A 36 -20.89 3.80 -33.41
CA SER A 36 -22.12 3.52 -34.18
C SER A 36 -22.01 2.45 -35.26
N LYS A 37 -21.10 1.48 -35.12
CA LYS A 37 -21.05 0.30 -35.99
C LYS A 37 -21.59 -0.91 -35.26
N PHE A 38 -22.90 -1.15 -35.37
CA PHE A 38 -23.43 -2.51 -35.22
C PHE A 38 -22.87 -3.34 -36.38
N SER A 39 -21.71 -3.95 -36.19
CA SER A 39 -21.15 -4.91 -37.13
C SER A 39 -22.05 -6.14 -37.14
N LEU A 40 -22.89 -6.26 -38.16
CA LEU A 40 -23.56 -7.52 -38.44
C LEU A 40 -22.48 -8.62 -38.51
N PRO A 41 -22.65 -9.76 -37.82
CA PRO A 41 -21.69 -10.83 -37.91
C PRO A 41 -21.61 -11.27 -39.38
N ASN A 42 -20.42 -11.16 -39.96
CA ASN A 42 -20.14 -11.62 -41.31
C ASN A 42 -20.26 -13.15 -41.31
N LEU A 43 -21.42 -13.65 -41.73
CA LEU A 43 -21.62 -15.05 -42.12
C LEU A 43 -20.72 -15.27 -43.33
N GLY A 44 -19.49 -15.69 -43.09
CA GLY A 44 -18.48 -15.85 -44.14
C GLY A 44 -19.06 -16.61 -45.34
N LYS A 45 -18.63 -16.25 -46.55
CA LYS A 45 -19.00 -16.92 -47.80
C LYS A 45 -18.49 -18.37 -47.81
N SER A 46 -19.12 -19.23 -47.02
CA SER A 46 -18.93 -20.68 -46.99
C SER A 46 -20.31 -21.30 -47.22
N ALA A 47 -20.70 -21.32 -48.49
CA ALA A 47 -21.87 -22.06 -48.94
C ALA A 47 -21.64 -23.58 -48.96
N THR A 48 -20.63 -24.10 -48.25
CA THR A 48 -20.27 -25.53 -48.26
C THR A 48 -20.15 -26.18 -46.88
N SER A 49 -20.21 -25.43 -45.77
CA SER A 49 -20.54 -26.02 -44.47
C SER A 49 -22.05 -25.90 -44.26
N ALA A 50 -22.81 -26.87 -44.78
CA ALA A 50 -24.25 -26.97 -44.58
C ALA A 50 -24.57 -26.75 -43.09
N ILE A 51 -25.41 -25.75 -42.80
CA ILE A 51 -25.93 -25.51 -41.45
C ILE A 51 -26.68 -26.78 -41.05
N ALA A 52 -26.03 -27.63 -40.26
CA ALA A 52 -26.64 -28.88 -39.81
C ALA A 52 -27.85 -28.53 -38.95
N PRO A 53 -29.06 -29.01 -39.29
CA PRO A 53 -30.22 -28.77 -38.44
C PRO A 53 -29.96 -29.41 -37.08
N TYR A 54 -30.16 -28.62 -36.01
CA TYR A 54 -30.04 -29.09 -34.62
C TYR A 54 -31.16 -30.06 -34.23
N ILE A 55 -32.13 -30.27 -35.14
CA ILE A 55 -33.22 -31.24 -35.05
C ILE A 55 -32.95 -32.36 -36.05
N LYS A 56 -32.82 -33.60 -35.57
CA LYS A 56 -32.63 -34.82 -36.37
C LYS A 56 -33.88 -35.69 -36.24
N SER A 57 -34.46 -36.13 -37.35
CA SER A 57 -35.61 -37.05 -37.36
C SER A 57 -35.09 -38.49 -37.35
N THR A 58 -35.48 -39.27 -36.35
CA THR A 58 -35.19 -40.70 -36.27
C THR A 58 -36.52 -41.44 -36.21
N GLY A 59 -36.94 -42.05 -37.32
CA GLY A 59 -38.26 -42.68 -37.41
C GLY A 59 -39.41 -41.66 -37.38
N GLN A 60 -40.46 -41.91 -36.58
CA GLN A 60 -41.62 -41.01 -36.44
C GLN A 60 -41.41 -39.84 -35.47
N SER A 61 -40.28 -39.77 -34.76
CA SER A 61 -40.01 -38.74 -33.74
C SER A 61 -38.80 -37.87 -34.10
N ALA A 62 -38.92 -36.57 -33.86
CA ALA A 62 -37.82 -35.62 -33.99
C ALA A 62 -37.06 -35.49 -32.66
N HIS A 63 -35.73 -35.62 -32.69
CA HIS A 63 -34.85 -35.43 -31.54
C HIS A 63 -33.97 -34.19 -31.73
N VAL A 64 -33.80 -33.43 -30.67
CA VAL A 64 -32.98 -32.21 -30.67
C VAL A 64 -31.61 -32.50 -30.06
N ASP A 65 -30.53 -32.02 -30.68
CA ASP A 65 -29.18 -32.14 -30.14
C ASP A 65 -29.00 -31.20 -28.93
N SER A 66 -29.15 -31.77 -27.74
CA SER A 66 -29.02 -31.04 -26.46
C SER A 66 -27.67 -30.33 -26.27
N SER A 67 -26.62 -30.74 -26.99
CA SER A 67 -25.32 -30.09 -26.93
C SER A 67 -25.28 -28.71 -27.60
N GLN A 68 -26.20 -28.45 -28.53
CA GLN A 68 -26.28 -27.19 -29.28
C GLN A 68 -27.30 -26.20 -28.68
N LEU A 69 -28.19 -26.67 -27.79
CA LEU A 69 -29.22 -25.83 -27.17
C LEU A 69 -28.68 -24.87 -26.11
N VAL A 70 -27.70 -25.33 -25.33
CA VAL A 70 -27.12 -24.54 -24.23
C VAL A 70 -25.60 -24.51 -24.42
N PRO A 71 -24.98 -23.33 -24.48
CA PRO A 71 -23.53 -23.22 -24.52
C PRO A 71 -22.89 -24.00 -23.38
N ALA A 72 -21.78 -24.69 -23.67
CA ALA A 72 -21.10 -25.52 -22.68
C ALA A 72 -20.70 -24.73 -21.40
N LYS A 73 -20.49 -23.42 -21.51
CA LYS A 73 -20.23 -22.51 -20.38
C LYS A 73 -21.44 -22.42 -19.44
N ASP A 74 -22.62 -22.19 -19.98
CA ASP A 74 -23.85 -22.01 -19.22
C ASP A 74 -24.30 -23.33 -18.58
N ARG A 75 -24.13 -24.45 -19.30
CA ARG A 75 -24.38 -25.79 -18.77
C ARG A 75 -23.46 -26.13 -17.60
N LYS A 76 -22.18 -25.73 -17.65
CA LYS A 76 -21.24 -25.88 -16.53
C LYS A 76 -21.59 -24.98 -15.34
N LEU A 77 -22.04 -23.75 -15.59
CA LEU A 77 -22.51 -22.84 -14.54
C LEU A 77 -23.79 -23.35 -13.85
N ALA A 78 -24.71 -23.93 -14.61
CA ALA A 78 -25.96 -24.47 -14.09
C ALA A 78 -25.77 -25.79 -13.33
N ASN A 79 -24.93 -26.69 -13.84
CA ASN A 79 -24.67 -27.99 -13.22
C ASN A 79 -23.64 -27.93 -12.08
N GLY A 80 -22.95 -26.80 -11.93
CA GLY A 80 -22.00 -26.59 -10.84
C GLY A 80 -22.72 -26.43 -9.50
N VAL A 81 -22.24 -27.14 -8.47
CA VAL A 81 -22.77 -27.00 -7.11
C VAL A 81 -22.51 -25.57 -6.64
N ARG A 82 -23.59 -24.81 -6.39
CA ARG A 82 -23.50 -23.44 -5.84
C ARG A 82 -23.50 -23.54 -4.31
N THR A 83 -22.43 -23.09 -3.68
CA THR A 83 -22.40 -22.91 -2.23
C THR A 83 -23.22 -21.67 -1.87
N VAL A 84 -24.39 -21.87 -1.25
CA VAL A 84 -25.20 -20.77 -0.71
C VAL A 84 -24.63 -20.41 0.66
N GLU A 85 -23.99 -19.26 0.78
CA GLU A 85 -23.54 -18.75 2.08
C GLU A 85 -24.63 -17.91 2.75
N ASP A 86 -24.74 -18.03 4.08
CA ASP A 86 -25.71 -17.26 4.86
C ASP A 86 -25.46 -15.74 4.73
N PRO A 87 -26.51 -14.93 4.46
CA PRO A 87 -26.38 -13.49 4.27
C PRO A 87 -25.86 -12.76 5.52
N ILE A 88 -26.07 -13.33 6.70
CA ILE A 88 -25.58 -12.77 7.97
C ILE A 88 -24.08 -13.02 8.11
N VAL A 89 -23.63 -14.25 7.84
CA VAL A 89 -22.23 -14.65 7.93
C VAL A 89 -21.39 -13.90 6.89
N THR A 90 -21.89 -13.77 5.66
CA THR A 90 -21.22 -13.00 4.59
C THR A 90 -21.10 -11.52 4.93
N LYS A 91 -22.17 -10.87 5.44
CA LYS A 91 -22.11 -9.49 5.93
C LYS A 91 -21.10 -9.32 7.07
N ALA A 92 -21.07 -10.25 8.03
CA ALA A 92 -20.11 -10.23 9.12
C ALA A 92 -18.65 -10.40 8.64
N LYS A 93 -18.40 -11.34 7.72
CA LYS A 93 -17.10 -11.53 7.06
C LYS A 93 -16.66 -10.27 6.32
N ALA A 94 -17.56 -9.65 5.54
CA ALA A 94 -17.28 -8.42 4.82
C ALA A 94 -16.98 -7.24 5.76
N LEU A 95 -17.69 -7.12 6.88
CA LEU A 95 -17.40 -6.11 7.91
C LEU A 95 -16.03 -6.34 8.57
N LYS A 96 -15.65 -7.59 8.85
CA LYS A 96 -14.32 -7.92 9.37
C LYS A 96 -13.22 -7.59 8.36
N ALA A 97 -13.43 -7.91 7.08
CA ALA A 97 -12.50 -7.55 5.99
C ALA A 97 -12.41 -6.02 5.76
N LYS A 98 -13.48 -5.28 6.00
CA LYS A 98 -13.43 -3.80 6.00
C LYS A 98 -12.64 -3.25 7.19
N LYS A 99 -12.73 -3.89 8.36
CA LYS A 99 -12.01 -3.48 9.60
C LYS A 99 -10.57 -3.98 9.67
N SER A 100 -10.16 -4.92 8.82
CA SER A 100 -8.76 -5.37 8.77
C SER A 100 -7.83 -4.35 8.14
N THR A 101 -8.40 -3.30 7.54
CA THR A 101 -7.70 -2.38 6.66
C THR A 101 -8.23 -0.97 6.89
N ALA A 102 -7.38 0.06 6.84
CA ALA A 102 -7.77 1.46 6.99
C ALA A 102 -8.66 1.99 5.84
N GLY A 103 -8.90 1.17 4.82
CA GLY A 103 -9.74 1.47 3.66
C GLY A 103 -8.98 2.02 2.45
N ALA A 104 -9.69 2.16 1.33
CA ALA A 104 -9.11 2.57 0.04
C ALA A 104 -8.55 4.01 0.05
N LYS A 105 -9.13 4.90 0.87
CA LYS A 105 -8.64 6.28 1.05
C LYS A 105 -7.22 6.33 1.61
N TRP A 106 -6.78 5.28 2.27
CA TRP A 106 -5.44 5.15 2.84
C TRP A 106 -4.75 3.89 2.32
N PHE A 107 -4.82 3.69 0.99
CA PHE A 107 -4.15 2.65 0.23
C PHE A 107 -4.21 1.25 0.84
N ASN A 108 -5.32 0.94 1.50
CA ASN A 108 -5.50 -0.33 2.18
C ASN A 108 -4.41 -0.67 3.22
N MET A 109 -4.00 0.30 4.05
CA MET A 109 -3.07 0.04 5.15
C MET A 109 -3.61 -1.05 6.10
N PRO A 110 -2.80 -2.07 6.43
CA PRO A 110 -3.24 -3.18 7.27
C PRO A 110 -3.42 -2.76 8.73
N LYS A 111 -4.29 -3.49 9.44
CA LYS A 111 -4.46 -3.36 10.89
C LYS A 111 -3.18 -3.78 11.62
N THR A 112 -2.83 -3.03 12.65
CA THR A 112 -1.64 -3.27 13.47
C THR A 112 -1.73 -4.64 14.15
N VAL A 113 -0.74 -5.50 13.88
CA VAL A 113 -0.52 -6.74 14.64
C VAL A 113 0.43 -6.43 15.79
N VAL A 114 -0.07 -6.47 17.03
CA VAL A 114 0.69 -6.07 18.21
C VAL A 114 1.66 -7.19 18.62
N THR A 115 2.84 -7.21 18.00
CA THR A 115 3.96 -8.04 18.44
C THR A 115 4.66 -7.39 19.65
N PRO A 116 5.33 -8.16 20.52
CA PRO A 116 6.04 -7.59 21.67
C PRO A 116 7.19 -6.67 21.24
N GLU A 117 7.82 -6.92 20.10
CA GLU A 117 8.85 -6.07 19.51
C GLU A 117 8.27 -4.73 19.07
N LEU A 118 7.19 -4.76 18.28
CA LEU A 118 6.51 -3.56 17.81
C LEU A 118 5.98 -2.72 18.98
N LYS A 119 5.48 -3.36 20.04
CA LYS A 119 5.05 -2.66 21.25
C LYS A 119 6.19 -1.86 21.88
N ARG A 120 7.40 -2.42 21.95
CA ARG A 120 8.58 -1.72 22.49
C ARG A 120 9.01 -0.57 21.58
N ASP A 121 9.00 -0.78 20.28
CA ASP A 121 9.31 0.26 19.29
C ASP A 121 8.32 1.42 19.34
N LEU A 122 7.02 1.16 19.47
CA LEU A 122 6.00 2.19 19.62
C LEU A 122 6.14 2.95 20.95
N GLN A 123 6.46 2.25 22.04
CA GLN A 123 6.76 2.88 23.32
C GLN A 123 7.99 3.79 23.22
N LEU A 124 9.02 3.34 22.51
CA LEU A 124 10.24 4.12 22.26
C LEU A 124 9.92 5.38 21.44
N LEU A 125 9.10 5.28 20.39
CA LEU A 125 8.67 6.43 19.59
C LEU A 125 7.90 7.46 20.41
N ARG A 126 7.07 7.02 21.36
CA ARG A 126 6.38 7.93 22.30
C ARG A 126 7.37 8.65 23.21
N LEU A 127 8.39 7.94 23.68
CA LEU A 127 9.44 8.45 24.55
C LEU A 127 10.62 9.08 23.78
N ARG A 128 10.46 9.37 22.49
CA ARG A 128 11.54 9.90 21.63
C ARG A 128 12.16 11.21 22.14
N SER A 129 11.41 12.00 22.92
CA SER A 129 11.90 13.23 23.54
C SER A 129 12.94 13.00 24.63
N VAL A 130 12.99 11.79 25.22
CA VAL A 130 13.94 11.43 26.27
C VAL A 130 15.23 10.88 25.68
N LEU A 131 15.23 10.45 24.41
CA LEU A 131 16.39 9.82 23.78
C LEU A 131 17.53 10.79 23.54
N ASP A 132 17.22 12.00 23.09
CA ASP A 132 18.20 13.05 22.84
C ASP A 132 17.80 14.32 23.61
N PRO A 133 18.61 14.77 24.59
CA PRO A 133 18.32 15.98 25.35
C PRO A 133 18.32 17.26 24.50
N LYS A 134 18.90 17.23 23.29
CA LYS A 134 18.95 18.38 22.38
C LYS A 134 17.78 18.43 21.41
N ARG A 135 16.94 17.39 21.35
CA ARG A 135 15.87 17.28 20.36
C ARG A 135 14.50 17.25 21.01
N PHE A 136 13.81 18.38 20.93
CA PHE A 136 12.46 18.54 21.45
C PHE A 136 11.42 18.28 20.35
N TYR A 137 10.46 17.41 20.66
CA TYR A 137 9.35 17.07 19.74
C TYR A 137 8.03 17.62 20.27
N LYS A 138 7.06 17.81 19.36
CA LYS A 138 5.68 18.11 19.74
C LYS A 138 5.11 16.98 20.59
N LYS A 139 4.36 17.35 21.64
CA LYS A 139 3.79 16.42 22.62
C LYS A 139 2.49 15.80 22.10
N ASP A 140 2.54 14.52 21.72
CA ASP A 140 1.34 13.74 21.39
C ASP A 140 0.77 13.09 22.65
N THR A 141 -0.13 13.80 23.36
CA THR A 141 -0.79 13.26 24.58
C THR A 141 -2.14 12.62 24.27
N THR A 142 -2.81 13.05 23.20
CA THR A 142 -4.18 12.66 22.84
C THR A 142 -4.26 11.38 22.02
N ARG A 143 -3.15 10.92 21.46
CA ARG A 143 -3.12 9.75 20.58
C ARG A 143 -2.96 8.47 21.41
N ALA A 144 -3.70 7.43 21.03
CA ALA A 144 -3.59 6.10 21.64
C ALA A 144 -2.14 5.59 21.60
N GLU A 145 -1.75 4.80 22.61
CA GLU A 145 -0.37 4.29 22.73
C GLU A 145 0.05 3.43 21.55
N ILE A 146 -0.91 2.69 20.98
CA ILE A 146 -0.72 1.84 19.81
C ILE A 146 -1.75 2.30 18.76
N PRO A 147 -1.32 2.69 17.55
CA PRO A 147 -2.23 3.04 16.47
C PRO A 147 -3.00 1.80 15.98
N GLU A 148 -4.26 1.97 15.61
CA GLU A 148 -5.09 0.85 15.11
C GLU A 148 -4.56 0.26 13.81
N TYR A 149 -4.02 1.09 12.92
CA TYR A 149 -3.40 0.71 11.65
C TYR A 149 -1.96 1.21 11.63
N SER A 150 -1.02 0.33 11.27
CA SER A 150 0.40 0.68 11.15
C SER A 150 1.15 -0.35 10.32
N GLN A 151 2.27 0.08 9.76
CA GLN A 151 3.18 -0.75 9.00
C GLN A 151 4.62 -0.34 9.35
N VAL A 152 5.50 -1.33 9.46
CA VAL A 152 6.93 -1.11 9.64
C VAL A 152 7.58 -1.13 8.27
N GLY A 153 8.41 -0.14 7.97
CA GLY A 153 9.14 -0.02 6.73
C GLY A 153 10.58 0.42 6.96
N THR A 154 11.43 0.19 5.97
CA THR A 154 12.85 0.58 5.99
C THR A 154 13.07 1.71 5.00
N VAL A 155 13.90 2.69 5.38
CA VAL A 155 14.26 3.79 4.48
C VAL A 155 15.17 3.25 3.37
N ILE A 156 14.76 3.45 2.12
CA ILE A 156 15.59 3.20 0.95
C ILE A 156 16.33 4.52 0.65
N GLU A 157 17.64 4.52 0.85
CA GLU A 157 18.48 5.70 0.65
C GLU A 157 18.56 6.07 -0.83
N GLY A 158 18.59 7.37 -1.13
CA GLY A 158 18.69 7.88 -2.50
C GLY A 158 20.07 7.65 -3.13
N PRO A 159 20.18 7.64 -4.48
CA PRO A 159 21.43 7.37 -5.18
C PRO A 159 22.46 8.51 -5.06
N THR A 160 22.05 9.70 -4.63
CA THR A 160 22.89 10.92 -4.61
C THR A 160 23.71 11.09 -3.33
N GLU A 161 23.35 10.41 -2.25
CA GLU A 161 24.01 10.57 -0.95
C GLU A 161 24.55 9.23 -0.44
N TYR A 162 25.86 9.01 -0.62
CA TYR A 162 26.49 7.74 -0.25
C TYR A 162 27.16 7.74 1.13
N PHE A 163 27.71 8.89 1.57
CA PHE A 163 28.61 8.92 2.72
C PHE A 163 28.00 9.49 4.02
N SER A 164 26.97 10.32 3.92
CA SER A 164 26.42 11.05 5.08
C SER A 164 25.19 10.39 5.69
N SER A 165 24.20 10.05 4.86
CA SER A 165 22.89 9.58 5.31
C SER A 165 22.75 8.06 5.32
N ARG A 166 23.69 7.35 4.66
CA ARG A 166 23.66 5.90 4.54
C ARG A 166 24.27 5.21 5.76
N LEU A 167 23.53 4.24 6.31
CA LEU A 167 24.03 3.38 7.38
C LEU A 167 24.82 2.21 6.80
N THR A 168 25.95 1.88 7.43
CA THR A 168 26.70 0.66 7.08
C THR A 168 25.91 -0.58 7.46
N ASN A 169 26.21 -1.74 6.84
CA ASN A 169 25.51 -2.99 7.14
C ASN A 169 25.59 -3.40 8.63
N LYS A 170 26.67 -3.01 9.32
CA LYS A 170 26.86 -3.29 10.76
C LYS A 170 25.95 -2.44 11.65
N GLU A 171 25.63 -1.22 11.22
CA GLU A 171 24.79 -0.27 11.95
C GLU A 171 23.30 -0.50 11.67
N ARG A 172 22.96 -1.10 10.53
CA ARG A 172 21.58 -1.51 10.21
C ARG A 172 21.12 -2.58 11.20
N LYS A 173 19.95 -2.35 11.80
CA LYS A 173 19.28 -3.24 12.76
C LYS A 173 17.84 -3.48 12.33
N GLN A 174 17.22 -4.53 12.88
CA GLN A 174 15.86 -4.91 12.51
C GLN A 174 14.81 -4.02 13.17
N THR A 175 15.06 -3.59 14.41
CA THR A 175 14.13 -2.79 15.23
C THR A 175 14.73 -1.46 15.66
N PHE A 176 13.88 -0.49 16.01
CA PHE A 176 14.33 0.81 16.50
C PHE A 176 15.02 0.69 17.86
N VAL A 177 14.48 -0.17 18.73
CA VAL A 177 15.08 -0.44 20.05
C VAL A 177 16.50 -1.00 19.92
N GLU A 178 16.75 -1.94 19.01
CA GLU A 178 18.10 -2.46 18.77
C GLU A 178 19.07 -1.38 18.32
N GLN A 179 18.64 -0.47 17.44
CA GLN A 179 19.47 0.62 16.96
C GLN A 179 19.83 1.59 18.09
N VAL A 180 18.85 1.94 18.94
CA VAL A 180 19.08 2.77 20.12
C VAL A 180 20.01 2.10 21.11
N LEU A 181 19.85 0.79 21.36
CA LEU A 181 20.74 0.03 22.24
C LEU A 181 22.17 -0.05 21.68
N ALA A 182 22.34 -0.22 20.37
CA ALA A 182 23.66 -0.19 19.75
C ALA A 182 24.35 1.17 19.94
N THR A 183 23.60 2.26 19.82
CA THR A 183 24.09 3.62 20.05
C THR A 183 24.39 3.88 21.53
N GLU A 184 23.57 3.33 22.44
CA GLU A 184 23.78 3.43 23.88
C GLU A 184 25.07 2.75 24.32
N LYS A 185 25.40 1.59 23.75
CA LYS A 185 26.64 0.86 24.07
C LYS A 185 27.90 1.69 23.80
N ALA A 186 27.85 2.63 22.86
CA ALA A 186 28.96 3.54 22.58
C ALA A 186 28.90 4.80 23.46
N ASN A 187 27.70 5.34 23.71
CA ASN A 187 27.53 6.66 24.33
C ASN A 187 27.38 6.63 25.87
N HIS A 188 26.93 5.52 26.45
CA HIS A 188 26.65 5.32 27.90
C HIS A 188 25.75 6.37 28.58
N LYS A 189 25.11 7.26 27.82
CA LYS A 189 24.32 8.39 28.33
C LYS A 189 23.16 7.91 29.21
N PHE A 190 22.42 6.89 28.75
CA PHE A 190 21.28 6.38 29.50
C PHE A 190 21.72 5.69 30.78
N ARG A 191 22.80 4.91 30.76
CA ARG A 191 23.37 4.30 31.97
C ARG A 191 23.77 5.34 33.00
N ASN A 192 24.52 6.38 32.60
CA ASN A 192 24.95 7.44 33.50
C ASN A 192 23.74 8.18 34.09
N LYS A 193 22.80 8.61 33.22
CA LYS A 193 21.61 9.32 33.69
C LYS A 193 20.71 8.46 34.58
N TYR A 194 20.60 7.17 34.28
CA TYR A 194 19.89 6.21 35.12
C TYR A 194 20.53 6.13 36.51
N ASN A 195 21.85 5.99 36.59
CA ASN A 195 22.57 5.95 37.87
C ASN A 195 22.39 7.24 38.68
N ASP A 196 22.46 8.41 38.04
CA ASP A 196 22.21 9.69 38.69
C ASP A 196 20.79 9.74 39.28
N ILE A 197 19.80 9.31 38.50
CA ILE A 197 18.40 9.25 38.95
C ILE A 197 18.25 8.24 40.10
N GLN A 198 18.89 7.08 40.03
CA GLN A 198 18.83 6.09 41.11
C GLN A 198 19.50 6.60 42.38
N ALA A 199 20.67 7.24 42.28
CA ALA A 199 21.36 7.86 43.41
C ALA A 199 20.50 8.96 44.06
N ALA A 200 19.91 9.84 43.25
CA ALA A 200 18.98 10.87 43.72
C ALA A 200 17.75 10.26 44.40
N LYS A 201 17.17 9.20 43.81
CA LYS A 201 16.02 8.48 44.38
C LYS A 201 16.36 7.65 45.62
N ALA A 202 17.60 7.22 45.78
CA ALA A 202 18.06 6.44 46.93
C ALA A 202 18.49 7.32 48.11
N SER A 203 18.86 8.57 47.83
CA SER A 203 19.23 9.57 48.85
C SER A 203 18.14 9.71 49.92
N GLY A 204 18.56 9.77 51.19
CA GLY A 204 17.68 9.96 52.34
C GLY A 204 16.78 8.78 52.71
N LYS A 205 16.80 7.66 51.96
CA LYS A 205 15.96 6.49 52.24
C LYS A 205 16.54 5.57 53.32
N LYS A 206 16.09 4.30 53.31
CA LYS A 206 16.43 3.26 54.29
C LYS A 206 17.94 3.08 54.47
N GLU A 207 18.74 3.12 53.41
CA GLU A 207 20.19 2.96 53.54
C GLU A 207 20.84 4.11 54.30
N HIS A 208 20.44 5.35 54.02
CA HIS A 208 20.89 6.52 54.77
C HIS A 208 20.51 6.39 56.25
N TYR A 209 19.27 6.02 56.56
CA TYR A 209 18.82 5.78 57.92
C TYR A 209 19.62 4.69 58.64
N LYS A 210 19.86 3.54 57.98
CA LYS A 210 20.67 2.45 58.54
C LYS A 210 22.11 2.90 58.82
N LYS A 211 22.74 3.65 57.91
CA LYS A 211 24.09 4.22 58.10
C LYS A 211 24.12 5.14 59.33
N MET A 212 23.13 6.01 59.50
CA MET A 212 23.05 6.91 60.66
C MET A 212 22.84 6.14 61.97
N LYS A 213 22.02 5.09 61.98
CA LYS A 213 21.84 4.22 63.15
C LYS A 213 23.11 3.45 63.51
N ALA A 214 23.83 2.92 62.51
CA ALA A 214 25.11 2.25 62.73
C ALA A 214 26.15 3.20 63.32
N LEU A 215 26.22 4.43 62.82
CA LEU A 215 27.11 5.47 63.35
C LEU A 215 26.79 5.81 64.81
N ARG A 216 25.50 5.89 65.17
CA ARG A 216 25.05 6.10 66.56
C ARG A 216 25.37 4.93 67.48
N LYS A 217 25.33 3.69 66.99
CA LYS A 217 25.64 2.48 67.78
C LYS A 217 27.15 2.29 68.02
N ARG A 218 27.99 2.86 67.14
CA ARG A 218 29.45 2.77 67.24
C ARG A 218 30.03 3.75 68.28
N ARG A 219 29.24 4.71 68.74
CA ARG A 219 29.61 5.67 69.78
C ARG A 219 29.11 5.16 71.13
#